data_AF-A0A3P6T0H6-F1
#
_entry.id   AF-A0A3P6T0H6-F1
#
_cell.length_a   1.000
_cell.length_b   1.000
_cell.length_c   1.000
_cell.angle_alpha   90.00
_cell.angle_beta   90.00
_cell.angle_gamma   90.00
#
_symmetry.space_group_name_H-M   'P 1'
#
loop_
_entity.id
_entity.type
_entity.pdbx_description
1 polymer ?
#
loop_
_entity_poly.entity_id
_entity_poly.type
_entity_poly.pdbx_seq_one_letter_code
_entity_poly.pdbx_strand_id
1 'polypeptide(L)'
;MEIEFHEFARGKPTISPMDFARLVLRYTVVHQDDYHTYINRVKERTSPDDKGVTLSQWSRFSLFLNNLEEFATAVRLYANADMPVSPAEFARAVQSTV
;
A
#
# COMPACT_ATOMS: atom_id res chain seq x y z
N MET A 1 -8.16 13.15 1.55
CA MET A 1 -8.55 11.80 1.06
C MET A 1 -9.23 11.82 -0.29
N GLU A 2 -10.44 12.38 -0.47
CA GLU A 2 -11.14 12.32 -1.78
C GLU A 2 -10.49 13.21 -2.87
N ILE A 3 -10.04 14.42 -2.49
CA ILE A 3 -9.29 15.31 -3.40
C ILE A 3 -7.98 14.66 -3.87
N GLU A 4 -7.20 14.07 -2.95
CA GLU A 4 -5.97 13.33 -3.27
C GLU A 4 -6.27 12.15 -4.19
N PHE A 5 -7.32 11.37 -3.91
CA PHE A 5 -7.72 10.27 -4.79
C PHE A 5 -7.97 10.75 -6.22
N HIS A 6 -8.71 11.85 -6.41
CA HIS A 6 -9.01 12.37 -7.74
C HIS A 6 -7.78 12.92 -8.47
N GLU A 7 -6.84 13.53 -7.74
CA GLU A 7 -5.55 13.95 -8.29
C GLU A 7 -4.78 12.75 -8.86
N PHE A 8 -4.71 11.65 -8.10
CA PHE A 8 -3.97 10.45 -8.50
C PHE A 8 -4.72 9.58 -9.51
N ALA A 9 -6.04 9.55 -9.45
CA ALA A 9 -6.88 8.86 -10.44
C ALA A 9 -6.94 9.63 -11.78
N ARG A 10 -6.49 10.89 -11.81
CA ARG A 10 -6.50 11.76 -13.00
C ARG A 10 -7.89 11.82 -13.65
N GLY A 11 -8.92 11.95 -12.83
CA GLY A 11 -10.32 11.99 -13.26
C GLY A 11 -10.94 10.62 -13.61
N LYS A 12 -10.21 9.51 -13.46
CA LYS A 12 -10.76 8.15 -13.62
C LYS A 12 -11.50 7.68 -12.36
N PRO A 13 -12.40 6.67 -12.48
CA PRO A 13 -13.08 6.08 -11.32
C PRO A 13 -12.14 5.25 -10.42
N THR A 14 -10.96 4.85 -10.92
CA THR A 14 -9.97 4.06 -10.19
C THR A 14 -8.55 4.54 -10.47
N ILE A 15 -7.65 4.32 -9.51
CA ILE A 15 -6.20 4.54 -9.67
C ILE A 15 -5.59 3.26 -10.24
N SER A 16 -4.78 3.36 -11.30
CA SER A 16 -4.10 2.19 -11.85
C SER A 16 -3.07 1.63 -10.87
N PRO A 17 -2.73 0.32 -10.91
CA PRO A 17 -1.66 -0.23 -10.06
C PRO A 17 -0.34 0.54 -10.18
N MET A 18 -0.03 1.07 -11.37
CA MET A 18 1.15 1.91 -11.61
C MET A 18 1.08 3.27 -10.95
N ASP A 19 -0.05 3.97 -11.09
CA ASP A 19 -0.21 5.28 -10.46
C ASP A 19 -0.24 5.15 -8.94
N PHE A 20 -0.86 4.08 -8.41
CA PHE A 20 -0.89 3.79 -6.98
C PHE A 20 0.52 3.47 -6.44
N ALA A 21 1.30 2.65 -7.13
CA ALA A 21 2.67 2.34 -6.71
C ALA A 21 3.56 3.60 -6.70
N ARG A 22 3.49 4.44 -7.74
CA ARG A 22 4.24 5.69 -7.82
C ARG A 22 3.86 6.66 -6.70
N LEU A 23 2.58 6.72 -6.38
CA LEU A 23 2.05 7.52 -5.29
C LEU A 23 2.62 7.08 -3.95
N VAL A 24 2.53 5.79 -3.61
CA VAL A 24 3.09 5.27 -2.35
C VAL A 24 4.59 5.57 -2.27
N LEU A 25 5.35 5.27 -3.33
CA LEU A 25 6.80 5.48 -3.35
C LEU A 25 7.20 6.96 -3.27
N ARG A 26 6.37 7.90 -3.75
CA ARG A 26 6.63 9.34 -3.65
C ARG A 26 6.69 9.82 -2.19
N TYR A 27 5.98 9.16 -1.30
CA TYR A 27 5.93 9.48 0.14
C TYR A 27 6.79 8.54 0.99
N THR A 28 7.64 7.74 0.37
CA THR A 28 8.57 6.83 1.06
C THR A 28 10.01 7.27 0.83
N VAL A 29 10.87 7.12 1.83
CA VAL A 29 12.32 7.31 1.69
C VAL A 29 12.90 6.07 1.02
N VAL A 30 13.12 6.14 -0.30
CA VAL A 30 13.64 5.03 -1.13
C VAL A 30 14.80 5.53 -1.98
N HIS A 31 15.87 4.73 -2.11
CA HIS A 31 16.97 5.03 -3.02
C HIS A 31 16.52 4.92 -4.48
N GLN A 32 17.16 5.67 -5.39
CA GLN A 32 16.74 5.68 -6.81
C GLN A 32 16.79 4.30 -7.48
N ASP A 33 17.75 3.45 -7.12
CA ASP A 33 17.88 2.10 -7.68
C ASP A 33 16.76 1.16 -7.20
N ASP A 34 16.33 1.31 -5.95
CA ASP A 34 15.21 0.57 -5.37
C ASP A 34 13.87 0.99 -5.98
N TYR A 35 13.70 2.28 -6.27
CA TYR A 35 12.50 2.81 -6.91
C TYR A 35 12.19 2.07 -8.23
N HIS A 36 13.20 1.95 -9.11
CA HIS A 36 13.05 1.27 -10.39
C HIS A 36 12.72 -0.21 -10.20
N THR A 37 13.36 -0.85 -9.22
CA THR A 37 13.10 -2.24 -8.86
C THR A 37 11.64 -2.46 -8.44
N TYR A 38 11.09 -1.60 -7.58
CA TYR A 38 9.69 -1.72 -7.16
C TYR A 38 8.70 -1.47 -8.30
N ILE A 39 8.93 -0.43 -9.11
CA ILE A 39 8.05 -0.13 -10.26
C ILE A 39 8.06 -1.27 -11.27
N ASN A 40 9.22 -1.84 -11.60
CA ASN A 40 9.33 -2.97 -12.52
C ASN A 40 8.57 -4.19 -12.00
N ARG A 41 8.67 -4.51 -10.70
CA ARG A 41 7.92 -5.62 -10.08
C ARG A 41 6.41 -5.45 -10.21
N VAL A 42 5.89 -4.24 -9.97
CA VAL A 42 4.45 -4.00 -10.11
C VAL A 42 4.06 -4.10 -11.59
N LYS A 43 4.89 -3.59 -12.52
CA LYS A 43 4.64 -3.68 -13.97
C LYS A 43 4.55 -5.13 -14.45
N GLU A 44 5.47 -6.00 -14.00
CA GLU A 44 5.50 -7.42 -14.35
C GLU A 44 4.31 -8.21 -13.81
N ARG A 45 3.75 -7.78 -12.67
CA ARG A 45 2.65 -8.48 -11.99
C ARG A 45 1.27 -7.91 -12.32
N THR A 46 1.20 -6.72 -12.92
CA THR A 46 -0.06 -6.08 -13.30
C THR A 46 -0.65 -6.82 -14.50
N SER A 47 -1.90 -7.22 -14.38
CA SER A 47 -2.63 -7.89 -15.46
C SER A 47 -3.54 -6.91 -16.21
N PRO A 48 -3.84 -7.11 -17.50
CA PRO A 48 -4.76 -6.23 -18.25
C PRO A 48 -6.18 -6.14 -17.67
N ASP A 49 -6.60 -7.11 -16.86
CA ASP A 49 -7.89 -7.18 -16.19
C ASP A 49 -7.88 -6.57 -14.76
N ASP A 50 -6.76 -5.99 -14.33
CA ASP A 50 -6.68 -5.28 -13.05
C ASP A 50 -7.67 -4.11 -13.00
N LYS A 51 -8.58 -4.18 -12.04
CA LYS A 51 -9.64 -3.18 -11.84
C LYS A 51 -9.13 -1.87 -11.23
N GLY A 52 -7.87 -1.85 -10.78
CA GLY A 52 -7.26 -0.74 -10.07
C GLY A 52 -7.80 -0.56 -8.65
N VAL A 53 -7.42 0.56 -8.03
CA VAL A 53 -7.79 0.92 -6.66
C VAL A 53 -8.98 1.88 -6.69
N THR A 54 -10.08 1.50 -6.07
CA THR A 54 -11.28 2.33 -5.91
C THR A 54 -11.12 3.36 -4.78
N LEU A 55 -11.97 4.40 -4.76
CA LEU A 55 -11.99 5.41 -3.69
C LEU A 55 -12.20 4.77 -2.30
N SER A 56 -13.07 3.77 -2.18
CA SER A 56 -13.30 3.06 -0.92
C SER A 56 -12.06 2.30 -0.43
N GLN A 57 -11.31 1.68 -1.34
CA GLN A 57 -10.05 1.00 -0.98
C GLN A 57 -8.97 2.02 -0.62
N TRP A 58 -8.87 3.12 -1.37
CA TRP A 58 -7.97 4.22 -1.06
C TRP A 58 -8.26 4.81 0.33
N SER A 59 -9.52 5.07 0.67
CA SER A 59 -9.89 5.62 1.98
C SER A 59 -9.51 4.70 3.13
N ARG A 60 -9.72 3.38 2.99
CA ARG A 60 -9.30 2.40 3.99
C ARG A 60 -7.78 2.34 4.12
N PHE A 61 -7.07 2.38 2.99
CA PHE A 61 -5.60 2.42 2.98
C PHE A 61 -5.07 3.69 3.65
N SER A 62 -5.63 4.85 3.36
CA SER A 62 -5.22 6.12 3.99
C SER A 62 -5.50 6.14 5.50
N LEU A 63 -6.62 5.56 5.94
CA LEU A 63 -6.91 5.42 7.37
C LEU A 63 -5.88 4.50 8.05
N PHE A 64 -5.54 3.38 7.40
CA PHE A 64 -4.48 2.48 7.88
C PHE A 64 -3.13 3.20 8.00
N LEU A 65 -2.78 4.06 7.04
CA LEU A 65 -1.54 4.84 7.09
C LEU A 65 -1.46 5.75 8.33
N ASN A 66 -2.60 6.29 8.80
CA ASN A 66 -2.64 7.12 10.00
C ASN A 66 -2.33 6.34 11.29
N ASN A 67 -2.54 5.01 11.28
CA ASN A 67 -2.31 4.13 12.43
C ASN A 67 -1.07 3.23 12.25
N LEU A 68 -0.13 3.62 11.37
CA LEU A 68 1.06 2.82 11.06
C LEU A 68 1.95 2.53 12.26
N GLU A 69 2.00 3.41 13.26
CA GLU A 69 2.82 3.21 14.46
C GLU A 69 2.34 2.04 15.32
N GLU A 70 1.02 1.94 15.51
CA GLU A 70 0.40 0.83 16.22
C GLU A 70 0.59 -0.48 15.45
N PHE A 71 0.40 -0.44 14.13
CA PHE A 71 0.66 -1.59 13.26
C PHE A 71 2.14 -2.04 13.32
N ALA A 72 3.08 -1.10 13.27
CA ALA A 72 4.51 -1.39 13.36
C ALA A 72 4.91 -2.01 14.70
N THR A 73 4.19 -1.69 15.78
CA THR A 73 4.40 -2.31 17.09
C THR A 73 3.96 -3.78 17.09
N ALA A 74 2.79 -4.07 16.51
CA ALA A 74 2.30 -5.43 16.35
C ALA A 74 3.24 -6.29 15.47
N VAL A 75 3.74 -5.74 14.37
CA VAL A 75 4.68 -6.46 13.47
C VAL A 75 6.05 -6.68 14.14
N ARG A 76 6.54 -5.72 14.94
CA ARG A 76 7.79 -5.87 15.71
C ARG A 76 7.71 -7.01 16.72
N LEU A 77 6.54 -7.31 17.29
CA LEU A 77 6.36 -8.45 18.18
C LEU A 77 6.65 -9.78 17.47
N TYR A 78 6.17 -9.97 16.24
CA TYR A 78 6.46 -11.18 15.45
C TYR A 78 7.93 -11.27 15.07
N ALA A 79 8.53 -10.15 14.64
CA ALA A 79 9.95 -10.08 14.30
C ALA A 79 10.86 -10.41 15.50
N ASN A 80 10.54 -9.89 16.69
CA ASN A 80 11.28 -10.19 17.92
C ASN A 80 11.13 -11.64 18.40
N ALA A 81 10.11 -12.34 17.92
CA ALA A 81 9.86 -13.75 18.20
C ALA A 81 10.45 -14.68 17.13
N ASP A 82 11.22 -14.16 16.17
CA ASP A 82 11.73 -14.88 14.99
C ASP A 82 10.61 -15.58 14.18
N MET A 83 9.39 -15.05 14.25
CA MET A 83 8.24 -15.60 13.53
C MET A 83 8.01 -14.84 12.23
N PRO A 84 8.04 -15.51 11.06
CA PRO A 84 7.68 -14.86 9.80
C PRO A 84 6.20 -14.48 9.82
N VAL A 85 5.90 -13.23 9.46
CA VAL A 85 4.51 -12.77 9.37
C VAL A 85 3.86 -13.33 8.10
N SER A 86 2.94 -14.27 8.27
CA SER A 86 2.13 -14.81 7.18
C SER A 86 1.10 -13.77 6.69
N PRO A 87 0.54 -13.92 5.47
CA PRO A 87 -0.53 -13.05 4.99
C PRO A 87 -1.75 -13.00 5.93
N ALA A 88 -2.05 -14.10 6.61
CA ALA A 88 -3.15 -14.18 7.56
C ALA A 88 -2.87 -13.38 8.83
N GLU A 89 -1.65 -13.47 9.38
CA GLU A 89 -1.23 -12.68 10.55
C GLU A 89 -1.14 -11.20 10.21
N PHE A 90 -0.66 -10.86 9.02
CA PHE A 90 -0.67 -9.50 8.50
C PHE A 90 -2.09 -8.95 8.45
N ALA A 91 -3.03 -9.69 7.85
CA ALA A 91 -4.42 -9.26 7.75
C ALA A 91 -5.06 -9.06 9.13
N ARG A 92 -4.77 -9.93 10.10
CA ARG A 92 -5.24 -9.78 11.48
C ARG A 92 -4.64 -8.54 12.16
N ALA A 93 -3.35 -8.30 11.99
CA ALA A 93 -2.69 -7.12 12.52
C ALA A 93 -3.27 -5.82 11.92
N VAL A 94 -3.60 -5.81 10.62
CA VAL A 94 -4.30 -4.67 10.00
C VAL A 94 -5.70 -4.50 10.62
N GLN A 95 -6.48 -5.57 10.75
CA GLN A 95 -7.84 -5.52 11.32
C GLN A 95 -7.87 -5.08 12.79
N SER A 96 -6.83 -5.33 13.56
CA SER A 96 -6.76 -4.89 14.97
C SER A 96 -6.41 -3.41 15.14
N THR A 97 -6.00 -2.72 14.08
CA THR A 97 -5.44 -1.36 14.12
C THR A 97 -6.32 -0.31 13.42
N VAL A 98 -7.41 -0.72 12.77
CA VAL A 98 -8.36 0.17 12.07
C VAL A 98 -9.81 -0.20 12.34
#